data_AF-A0A538R6L5-F1
#
_entry.id   AF-A0A538R6L5-F1
#
_cell.length_a   1.000
_cell.length_b   1.000
_cell.length_c   1.000
_cell.angle_alpha   90.00
_cell.angle_beta   90.00
_cell.angle_gamma   90.00
#
_symmetry.space_group_name_H-M   'P 1'
#
loop_
_entity.id
_entity.type
_entity.pdbx_description
1 polymer ?
#
loop_
_entity_poly.entity_id
_entity_poly.type
_entity_poly.pdbx_seq_one_letter_code
_entity_poly.pdbx_strand_id
1 'polypeptide(L)'
;MLCTLCSLTSAAIGALWLTGCADAPTPPGDPSGNPPPPDKRDLDVHRTAAPVAGSAFQCTGTWPSSLTPCGYAWTSQPATSAYVDGTVVHLSMHRTPIPVDGGASVIFVDLETNSATVVSAKAWESTTHFGTAQPLETSRPTSGWIDPFVTGATMGTRDAGQFSLSFVWGTISGTYDTSQ
;
A
#
# COMPACT_ATOMS: atom_id res chain seq x y z
N MET A 1 20.46 35.32 52.54
CA MET A 1 21.48 36.30 52.14
C MET A 1 20.94 37.00 50.91
N LEU A 2 20.66 38.30 51.05
CA LEU A 2 20.01 39.17 50.07
C LEU A 2 20.90 39.44 48.84
N CYS A 3 20.23 39.86 47.76
CA CYS A 3 20.60 40.84 46.72
C CYS A 3 20.48 40.28 45.29
N THR A 4 19.92 40.94 44.27
CA THR A 4 19.22 42.23 44.11
C THR A 4 18.57 42.19 42.72
N LEU A 5 17.39 42.82 42.59
CA LEU A 5 16.69 43.05 41.32
C LEU A 5 17.52 43.90 40.34
N CYS A 6 17.36 43.68 39.04
CA CYS A 6 17.51 44.75 38.06
C CYS A 6 16.32 44.74 37.10
N SER A 7 15.64 45.89 37.05
CA SER A 7 14.41 46.14 36.30
C SER A 7 14.71 46.73 34.92
N LEU A 8 13.91 46.28 33.95
CA LEU A 8 13.25 47.01 32.84
C LEU A 8 14.08 47.97 31.97
N THR A 9 14.01 47.73 30.65
CA THR A 9 13.59 48.77 29.69
C THR A 9 12.92 48.15 28.47
N SER A 10 11.66 48.52 28.26
CA SER A 10 10.92 48.33 27.02
C SER A 10 11.28 49.45 26.05
N ALA A 11 11.55 49.13 24.78
CA ALA A 11 11.04 49.86 23.63
C ALA A 11 11.52 49.24 22.31
N ALA A 12 10.59 49.28 21.35
CA ALA A 12 10.78 49.38 19.90
C ALA A 12 10.22 48.20 19.09
N ILE A 13 9.07 48.54 18.52
CA ILE A 13 8.32 47.89 17.45
C ILE A 13 9.23 47.71 16.24
N GLY A 14 9.33 46.47 15.75
CA GLY A 14 9.97 46.13 14.49
C GLY A 14 9.23 44.96 13.87
N ALA A 15 8.44 45.26 12.85
CA ALA A 15 7.54 44.34 12.19
C ALA A 15 8.27 43.43 11.19
N LEU A 16 7.61 42.30 10.92
CA LEU A 16 7.71 41.39 9.78
C LEU A 16 8.89 40.41 9.68
N TRP A 17 8.56 39.21 10.14
CA TRP A 17 9.02 37.89 9.74
C TRP A 17 9.27 37.73 8.23
N LEU A 18 10.52 37.38 7.89
CA LEU A 18 10.87 36.60 6.71
C LEU A 18 11.96 35.59 7.11
N THR A 19 11.59 34.61 7.93
CA THR A 19 12.36 33.36 7.99
C THR A 19 12.02 32.58 6.74
N GLY A 20 12.85 32.74 5.70
CA GLY A 20 12.83 31.84 4.56
C GLY A 20 13.05 30.41 5.07
N CYS A 21 12.12 29.52 4.74
CA CYS A 21 12.35 28.09 4.79
C CYS A 21 13.52 27.82 3.85
N ALA A 22 14.72 27.61 4.40
CA ALA A 22 15.78 26.97 3.67
C ALA A 22 15.29 25.56 3.36
N ASP A 23 15.09 25.25 2.08
CA ASP A 23 14.92 23.89 1.60
C ASP A 23 16.05 23.04 2.18
N ALA A 24 15.68 22.10 3.05
CA ALA A 24 16.63 21.12 3.55
C ALA A 24 17.18 20.36 2.33
N PRO A 25 18.51 20.29 2.14
CA PRO A 25 19.07 19.50 1.06
C PRO A 25 18.61 18.06 1.23
N THR A 26 18.05 17.52 0.15
CA THR A 26 17.66 16.12 0.02
C THR A 26 18.82 15.24 0.51
N PRO A 27 18.60 14.26 1.41
CA PRO A 27 19.68 13.38 1.82
C PRO A 27 20.25 12.70 0.57
N PRO A 28 21.59 12.65 0.41
CA PRO A 28 22.19 11.91 -0.68
C PRO A 28 21.75 10.45 -0.59
N GLY A 29 21.29 9.91 -1.72
CA GLY A 29 20.93 8.51 -1.85
C GLY A 29 22.02 7.59 -1.30
N ASP A 30 21.60 6.47 -0.73
CA ASP A 30 22.46 5.45 -0.14
C ASP A 30 23.67 5.16 -1.07
N PRO A 31 24.92 5.39 -0.61
CA PRO A 31 26.12 5.21 -1.43
C PRO A 31 26.45 3.75 -1.72
N SER A 32 25.61 2.78 -1.33
CA SER A 32 25.93 1.36 -1.54
C SER A 32 26.02 0.96 -3.02
N GLY A 33 25.53 1.78 -3.96
CA GLY A 33 25.79 1.65 -5.41
C GLY A 33 25.36 0.33 -6.03
N ASN A 34 24.76 -0.56 -5.25
CA ASN A 34 24.18 -1.80 -5.73
C ASN A 34 22.84 -1.40 -6.36
N PRO A 35 22.65 -1.66 -7.67
CA PRO A 35 21.32 -1.65 -8.21
C PRO A 35 20.43 -2.51 -7.30
N PRO A 36 19.18 -2.10 -7.00
CA PRO A 36 18.24 -3.05 -6.42
C PRO A 36 18.29 -4.33 -7.27
N PRO A 37 18.16 -5.52 -6.67
CA PRO A 37 18.17 -6.77 -7.41
C PRO A 37 17.30 -6.61 -8.67
N PRO A 38 17.68 -7.16 -9.84
CA PRO A 38 16.93 -6.99 -11.09
C PRO A 38 15.45 -7.43 -10.98
N ASP A 39 15.13 -8.08 -9.87
CA ASP A 39 13.88 -8.63 -9.43
C ASP A 39 12.99 -7.70 -8.58
N LYS A 40 13.53 -6.60 -8.04
CA LYS A 40 12.77 -5.63 -7.26
C LYS A 40 12.63 -4.37 -8.11
N ARG A 41 11.45 -4.18 -8.71
CA ARG A 41 11.08 -2.83 -9.17
C ARG A 41 10.54 -2.08 -7.97
N ASP A 42 11.20 -0.97 -7.65
CA ASP A 42 10.72 -0.08 -6.62
C ASP A 42 9.37 0.50 -7.07
N LEU A 43 8.35 0.30 -6.25
CA LEU A 43 7.06 0.96 -6.41
C LEU A 43 7.17 2.40 -5.94
N ASP A 44 6.43 3.31 -6.56
CA ASP A 44 6.37 4.68 -6.07
C ASP A 44 5.64 4.69 -4.72
N VAL A 45 6.34 5.11 -3.66
CA VAL A 45 5.74 5.22 -2.32
C VAL A 45 5.40 6.68 -2.04
N HIS A 46 4.11 6.97 -2.06
CA HIS A 46 3.56 8.25 -1.62
C HIS A 46 3.41 8.26 -0.09
N ARG A 47 3.33 9.44 0.53
CA ARG A 47 3.14 9.60 1.99
C ARG A 47 2.14 10.72 2.27
N THR A 48 1.05 10.70 1.54
CA THR A 48 0.01 11.72 1.50
C THR A 48 -1.37 11.19 1.85
N ALA A 49 -1.49 9.88 2.11
CA ALA A 49 -2.76 9.23 2.32
C ALA A 49 -3.52 9.80 3.53
N ALA A 50 -4.80 10.05 3.32
CA ALA A 50 -5.74 10.32 4.40
C ALA A 50 -6.00 9.04 5.21
N PRO A 51 -6.50 9.16 6.46
CA PRO A 51 -6.95 8.01 7.23
C PRO A 51 -7.96 7.17 6.45
N VAL A 52 -7.69 5.87 6.36
CA VAL A 52 -8.57 4.86 5.75
C VAL A 52 -9.17 4.00 6.85
N ALA A 53 -10.43 3.58 6.68
CA ALA A 53 -11.07 2.56 7.49
C ALA A 53 -11.61 1.46 6.57
N GLY A 54 -11.12 0.24 6.77
CA GLY A 54 -11.51 -0.93 6.01
C GLY A 54 -10.87 -1.10 4.63
N SER A 55 -11.12 -2.27 4.06
CA SER A 55 -10.52 -2.69 2.80
C SER A 55 -11.56 -2.67 1.68
N ALA A 56 -11.22 -2.03 0.56
CA ALA A 56 -12.05 -1.99 -0.65
C ALA A 56 -11.14 -1.94 -1.88
N PHE A 57 -11.26 -2.95 -2.74
CA PHE A 57 -10.41 -3.12 -3.92
C PHE A 57 -11.26 -3.14 -5.18
N GLN A 58 -10.65 -2.72 -6.29
CA GLN A 58 -11.23 -2.75 -7.62
C GLN A 58 -10.12 -3.09 -8.61
N CYS A 59 -10.47 -3.86 -9.62
CA CYS A 59 -9.52 -4.28 -10.63
C CYS A 59 -10.15 -4.27 -12.03
N THR A 60 -9.28 -4.10 -13.02
CA THR A 60 -9.64 -4.00 -14.45
C THR A 60 -8.62 -4.78 -15.28
N GLY A 61 -8.91 -4.97 -16.57
CA GLY A 61 -8.03 -5.64 -17.53
C GLY A 61 -8.45 -7.07 -17.87
N THR A 62 -7.55 -7.80 -18.50
CA THR A 62 -7.70 -9.18 -18.98
C THR A 62 -6.83 -10.11 -18.15
N TRP A 63 -7.25 -10.37 -16.92
CA TRP A 63 -6.56 -11.25 -15.99
C TRP A 63 -6.54 -12.72 -16.49
N PRO A 64 -5.56 -13.55 -16.04
CA PRO A 64 -5.33 -14.89 -16.59
C PRO A 64 -6.56 -15.79 -16.66
N SER A 65 -7.41 -15.83 -15.62
CA SER A 65 -8.70 -16.50 -15.72
C SER A 65 -9.80 -15.58 -16.20
N SER A 66 -10.67 -16.12 -17.05
CA SER A 66 -11.96 -15.52 -17.33
C SER A 66 -12.88 -15.49 -16.09
N LEU A 67 -12.53 -16.21 -15.02
CA LEU A 67 -13.30 -16.29 -13.76
C LEU A 67 -12.88 -15.25 -12.71
N THR A 68 -11.88 -14.42 -13.04
CA THR A 68 -11.35 -13.41 -12.10
C THR A 68 -12.44 -12.49 -11.59
N PRO A 69 -12.33 -11.99 -10.34
CA PRO A 69 -13.19 -10.93 -9.85
C PRO A 69 -13.22 -9.68 -10.76
N CYS A 70 -12.15 -9.45 -11.53
CA CYS A 70 -11.99 -8.30 -12.43
C CYS A 70 -12.74 -8.41 -13.76
N GLY A 71 -12.98 -9.63 -14.23
CA GLY A 71 -13.60 -9.91 -15.52
C GLY A 71 -15.12 -9.72 -15.55
N TYR A 72 -15.75 -9.46 -14.40
CA TYR A 72 -17.21 -9.38 -14.29
C TYR A 72 -17.66 -8.02 -13.79
N ALA A 73 -18.33 -7.29 -14.66
CA ALA A 73 -19.23 -6.24 -14.23
C ALA A 73 -20.47 -6.91 -13.59
N TRP A 74 -20.63 -6.78 -12.26
CA TRP A 74 -21.91 -6.48 -11.59
C TRP A 74 -22.50 -7.47 -10.56
N THR A 75 -23.14 -6.84 -9.54
CA THR A 75 -24.15 -7.27 -8.53
C THR A 75 -23.72 -7.71 -7.13
N SER A 76 -22.55 -8.30 -6.91
CA SER A 76 -21.96 -8.45 -5.58
C SER A 76 -20.57 -7.83 -5.58
N GLN A 77 -20.34 -6.84 -4.73
CA GLN A 77 -18.98 -6.34 -4.56
C GLN A 77 -18.11 -7.51 -4.08
N PRO A 78 -16.95 -7.76 -4.72
CA PRO A 78 -16.05 -8.80 -4.24
C PRO A 78 -15.68 -8.51 -2.78
N ALA A 79 -15.60 -9.55 -1.97
CA ALA A 79 -15.19 -9.40 -0.58
C ALA A 79 -13.69 -9.13 -0.54
N THR A 80 -13.28 -8.09 0.19
CA THR A 80 -11.89 -7.66 0.26
C THR A 80 -11.39 -7.73 1.68
N SER A 81 -10.19 -8.25 1.87
CA SER A 81 -9.55 -8.30 3.19
C SER A 81 -8.06 -7.99 3.09
N ALA A 82 -7.52 -7.54 4.21
CA ALA A 82 -6.10 -7.27 4.38
C ALA A 82 -5.64 -7.82 5.74
N TYR A 83 -4.48 -8.47 5.80
CA TYR A 83 -3.85 -8.88 7.06
C TYR A 83 -2.32 -8.78 6.97
N VAL A 84 -1.65 -8.73 8.12
CA VAL A 84 -0.18 -8.70 8.18
C VAL A 84 0.35 -10.06 8.63
N ASP A 85 1.32 -10.62 7.90
CA ASP A 85 2.15 -11.73 8.34
C ASP A 85 3.63 -11.33 8.30
N GLY A 86 4.25 -11.20 9.47
CA GLY A 86 5.61 -10.67 9.60
C GLY A 86 5.73 -9.26 9.02
N THR A 87 6.42 -9.15 7.87
CA THR A 87 6.64 -7.90 7.12
C THR A 87 5.89 -7.88 5.79
N VAL A 88 4.84 -8.70 5.64
CA VAL A 88 4.06 -8.79 4.41
C VAL A 88 2.62 -8.43 4.72
N VAL A 89 2.09 -7.44 4.00
CA VAL A 89 0.66 -7.11 4.01
C VAL A 89 0.00 -7.92 2.90
N HIS A 90 -0.79 -8.91 3.27
CA HIS A 90 -1.57 -9.74 2.37
C HIS A 90 -2.91 -9.07 2.08
N LEU A 91 -3.16 -8.78 0.81
CA LEU A 91 -4.44 -8.29 0.32
C LEU A 91 -5.13 -9.42 -0.43
N SER A 92 -6.45 -9.55 -0.27
CA SER A 92 -7.20 -10.50 -1.07
C SER A 92 -8.57 -9.98 -1.51
N MET A 93 -8.90 -10.24 -2.77
CA MET A 93 -10.19 -9.94 -3.38
C MET A 93 -10.86 -11.27 -3.75
N HIS A 94 -11.95 -11.59 -3.06
CA HIS A 94 -12.67 -12.85 -3.17
C HIS A 94 -13.97 -12.68 -3.93
N ARG A 95 -14.30 -13.70 -4.70
CA ARG A 95 -15.63 -13.88 -5.25
C ARG A 95 -16.12 -15.30 -4.99
N THR A 96 -17.23 -15.40 -4.29
CA THR A 96 -17.97 -16.64 -4.07
C THR A 96 -19.47 -16.35 -3.99
N PRO A 97 -20.34 -17.19 -4.59
CA PRO A 97 -20.01 -18.26 -5.53
C PRO A 97 -19.69 -17.72 -6.94
N ILE A 98 -18.87 -18.45 -7.71
CA ILE A 98 -18.73 -18.24 -9.16
C ILE A 98 -20.03 -18.69 -9.84
N PRO A 99 -20.68 -17.86 -10.68
CA PRO A 99 -21.98 -18.21 -11.28
C PRO A 99 -21.98 -19.44 -12.19
N VAL A 100 -20.82 -19.84 -12.71
CA VAL A 100 -20.68 -20.91 -13.72
C VAL A 100 -20.64 -22.30 -13.07
N ASP A 101 -19.90 -22.46 -11.97
CA ASP A 101 -19.64 -23.77 -11.35
C ASP A 101 -19.82 -23.80 -9.83
N GLY A 102 -20.21 -22.68 -9.21
CA GLY A 102 -20.38 -22.58 -7.76
C GLY A 102 -19.06 -22.52 -6.98
N GLY A 103 -17.91 -22.43 -7.65
CA GLY A 103 -16.59 -22.32 -7.01
C GLY A 103 -16.31 -20.93 -6.41
N ALA A 104 -15.04 -20.69 -6.09
CA ALA A 104 -14.52 -19.39 -5.66
C ALA A 104 -13.35 -18.97 -6.54
N SER A 105 -13.23 -17.67 -6.83
CA SER A 105 -12.04 -17.07 -7.44
C SER A 105 -11.50 -16.00 -6.50
N VAL A 106 -10.19 -16.03 -6.26
CA VAL A 106 -9.53 -15.10 -5.35
C VAL A 106 -8.30 -14.52 -6.02
N ILE A 107 -8.17 -13.19 -6.01
CA ILE A 107 -6.91 -12.51 -6.33
C ILE A 107 -6.24 -12.17 -5.01
N PHE A 108 -5.00 -12.62 -4.83
CA PHE A 108 -4.15 -12.21 -3.74
C PHE A 108 -3.15 -11.18 -4.23
N VAL A 109 -2.80 -10.21 -3.40
CA VAL A 109 -1.67 -9.30 -3.60
C VAL A 109 -0.86 -9.25 -2.32
N ASP A 110 0.39 -9.70 -2.36
CA ASP A 110 1.31 -9.56 -1.24
C ASP A 110 2.08 -8.26 -1.40
N LEU A 111 2.09 -7.41 -0.37
CA LEU A 111 2.89 -6.20 -0.30
C LEU A 111 4.00 -6.40 0.73
N GLU A 112 5.25 -6.50 0.28
CA GLU A 112 6.40 -6.64 1.18
C GLU A 112 6.77 -5.27 1.76
N THR A 113 6.68 -5.07 3.07
CA THR A 113 7.11 -3.86 3.77
C THR A 113 8.52 -4.03 4.33
N ASN A 114 9.35 -2.99 4.22
CA ASN A 114 10.59 -2.86 4.97
C ASN A 114 10.59 -1.50 5.67
N SER A 115 10.66 -1.50 7.00
CA SER A 115 10.91 -0.43 7.99
C SER A 115 10.20 0.95 7.85
N ALA A 116 9.68 1.32 6.68
CA ALA A 116 8.82 2.46 6.37
C ALA A 116 8.24 2.44 4.93
N THR A 117 8.53 1.43 4.10
CA THR A 117 8.20 1.42 2.67
C THR A 117 7.72 0.05 2.21
N VAL A 118 6.73 0.00 1.31
CA VAL A 118 6.42 -1.23 0.56
C VAL A 118 7.38 -1.32 -0.63
N VAL A 119 8.00 -2.48 -0.82
CA VAL A 119 9.13 -2.68 -1.76
C VAL A 119 8.84 -3.67 -2.88
N SER A 120 7.77 -4.46 -2.77
CA SER A 120 7.39 -5.40 -3.84
C SER A 120 5.92 -5.72 -3.76
N ALA A 121 5.33 -6.08 -4.91
CA ALA A 121 4.01 -6.70 -4.96
C ALA A 121 3.99 -7.96 -5.80
N LYS A 122 3.18 -8.94 -5.40
CA LYS A 122 2.94 -10.16 -6.18
C LYS A 122 1.46 -10.46 -6.21
N ALA A 123 0.90 -10.63 -7.40
CA ALA A 123 -0.48 -11.06 -7.56
C ALA A 123 -0.60 -12.51 -8.04
N TRP A 124 -1.56 -13.27 -7.50
CA TRP A 124 -1.98 -14.56 -8.07
C TRP A 124 -3.47 -14.79 -7.94
N GLU A 125 -4.01 -15.55 -8.89
CA GLU A 125 -5.40 -15.99 -8.85
C GLU A 125 -5.50 -17.46 -8.43
N SER A 126 -6.46 -17.77 -7.58
CA SER A 126 -6.86 -19.16 -7.27
C SER A 126 -8.33 -19.39 -7.60
N THR A 127 -8.62 -20.41 -8.41
CA THR A 127 -10.00 -20.88 -8.68
C THR A 127 -10.23 -22.26 -8.06
N THR A 128 -11.34 -22.45 -7.34
CA THR A 128 -11.72 -23.79 -6.83
C THR A 128 -12.54 -24.56 -7.87
N HIS A 129 -11.98 -24.80 -9.05
CA HIS A 129 -12.54 -25.82 -9.93
C HIS A 129 -12.17 -27.18 -9.33
N PHE A 130 -13.15 -27.99 -8.93
CA PHE A 130 -12.94 -29.28 -8.24
C PHE A 130 -12.27 -29.22 -6.84
N GLY A 131 -12.46 -28.14 -6.08
CA GLY A 131 -12.18 -28.13 -4.64
C GLY A 131 -10.71 -27.98 -4.22
N THR A 132 -9.79 -27.65 -5.14
CA THR A 132 -8.42 -27.27 -4.78
C THR A 132 -8.05 -25.90 -5.34
N ALA A 133 -7.43 -25.06 -4.49
CA ALA A 133 -6.86 -23.78 -4.88
C ALA A 133 -5.59 -24.02 -5.70
N GLN A 134 -5.54 -23.52 -6.94
CA GLN A 134 -4.36 -23.60 -7.79
C GLN A 134 -3.95 -22.18 -8.22
N PRO A 135 -2.72 -21.73 -7.95
CA PRO A 135 -2.24 -20.45 -8.46
C PRO A 135 -2.15 -20.52 -9.98
N LEU A 136 -2.97 -19.72 -10.68
CA LEU A 136 -3.02 -19.71 -12.13
C LEU A 136 -1.83 -18.97 -12.74
N GLU A 137 -1.49 -17.81 -12.18
CA GLU A 137 -0.28 -17.09 -12.58
C GLU A 137 0.23 -16.24 -11.43
N THR A 138 1.53 -15.93 -11.46
CA THR A 138 2.21 -15.07 -10.49
C THR A 138 2.93 -13.98 -11.28
N SER A 139 2.58 -12.71 -11.08
CA SER A 139 3.35 -11.59 -11.62
C SER A 139 3.68 -10.54 -10.58
N ARG A 140 4.77 -9.83 -10.88
CA ARG A 140 5.10 -8.54 -10.27
C ARG A 140 4.41 -7.41 -11.03
N PRO A 141 4.11 -6.29 -10.38
CA PRO A 141 3.61 -5.11 -11.06
C PRO A 141 4.66 -4.57 -12.04
N THR A 142 4.19 -4.17 -13.21
CA THR A 142 4.96 -3.43 -14.23
C THR A 142 5.15 -1.96 -13.86
N SER A 143 4.20 -1.38 -13.12
CA SER A 143 4.21 -0.03 -12.57
C SER A 143 3.18 0.10 -11.45
N GLY A 144 3.21 1.19 -10.70
CA GLY A 144 2.20 1.46 -9.69
C GLY A 144 2.73 2.32 -8.55
N TRP A 145 1.83 2.63 -7.63
CA TRP A 145 2.14 3.39 -6.43
C TRP A 145 1.42 2.81 -5.21
N ILE A 146 1.95 3.12 -4.03
CA ILE A 146 1.37 2.81 -2.74
C ILE A 146 1.48 4.05 -1.86
N ASP A 147 0.38 4.44 -1.21
CA ASP A 147 0.31 5.57 -0.30
C ASP A 147 -0.11 5.06 1.09
N PRO A 148 0.83 4.59 1.92
CA PRO A 148 0.55 4.22 3.29
C PRO A 148 0.10 5.42 4.12
N PHE A 149 -1.00 5.26 4.85
CA PHE A 149 -1.40 6.16 5.93
C PHE A 149 -0.69 5.78 7.24
N VAL A 150 -0.64 4.49 7.55
CA VAL A 150 0.07 3.93 8.71
C VAL A 150 0.80 2.67 8.24
N THR A 151 2.08 2.57 8.59
CA THR A 151 2.89 1.36 8.38
C THR A 151 3.33 0.74 9.69
N GLY A 152 3.06 -0.55 9.85
CA GLY A 152 3.57 -1.37 10.93
C GLY A 152 4.90 -2.01 10.57
N ALA A 153 5.92 -1.85 11.43
CA ALA A 153 7.20 -2.58 11.27
C ALA A 153 7.21 -3.94 12.00
N THR A 154 6.10 -4.31 12.65
CA THR A 154 6.01 -5.46 13.56
C THR A 154 4.71 -6.22 13.35
N MET A 155 4.76 -7.54 13.46
CA MET A 155 3.59 -8.42 13.43
C MET A 155 2.49 -7.92 14.39
N GLY A 156 1.25 -7.87 13.92
CA GLY A 156 0.09 -7.41 14.71
C GLY A 156 -0.05 -5.88 14.81
N THR A 157 0.82 -5.11 14.15
CA THR A 157 0.63 -3.67 14.00
C THR A 157 -0.32 -3.41 12.83
N ARG A 158 -1.17 -2.38 12.96
CA ARG A 158 -2.06 -1.96 11.89
C ARG A 158 -1.26 -1.39 10.72
N ASP A 159 -1.61 -1.81 9.52
CA ASP A 159 -1.16 -1.30 8.23
C ASP A 159 -2.38 -0.83 7.46
N ALA A 160 -2.37 0.43 7.01
CA ALA A 160 -3.48 0.99 6.26
C ALA A 160 -2.99 2.00 5.23
N GLY A 161 -3.69 2.08 4.09
CA GLY A 161 -3.31 2.99 3.02
C GLY A 161 -4.10 2.79 1.74
N GLN A 162 -3.57 3.36 0.67
CA GLN A 162 -4.10 3.26 -0.68
C GLN A 162 -3.04 2.69 -1.61
N PHE A 163 -3.47 2.11 -2.73
CA PHE A 163 -2.56 1.59 -3.73
C PHE A 163 -3.18 1.59 -5.12
N SER A 164 -2.32 1.58 -6.14
CA SER A 164 -2.67 1.28 -7.51
C SER A 164 -1.52 0.55 -8.19
N LEU A 165 -1.74 -0.69 -8.58
CA LEU A 165 -0.72 -1.59 -9.13
C LEU A 165 -1.15 -2.06 -10.50
N SER A 166 -0.27 -1.93 -11.48
CA SER A 166 -0.48 -2.35 -12.87
C SER A 166 0.39 -3.55 -13.20
N PHE A 167 -0.20 -4.58 -13.76
CA PHE A 167 0.39 -5.83 -14.22
C PHE A 167 0.26 -5.93 -15.73
N VAL A 168 0.97 -6.89 -16.36
CA VAL A 168 0.81 -7.19 -17.80
C VAL A 168 -0.65 -7.46 -18.19
N TRP A 169 -1.43 -8.02 -17.28
CA TRP A 169 -2.80 -8.45 -17.55
C TRP A 169 -3.85 -7.42 -17.15
N GLY A 170 -3.53 -6.43 -16.32
CA GLY A 170 -4.54 -5.53 -15.77
C GLY A 170 -4.08 -4.70 -14.58
N THR A 171 -5.01 -4.00 -13.94
CA THR A 171 -4.73 -3.12 -12.82
C THR A 171 -5.57 -3.53 -11.62
N ILE A 172 -5.02 -3.42 -10.41
CA ILE A 172 -5.74 -3.52 -9.14
C ILE A 172 -5.40 -2.32 -8.28
N SER A 173 -6.41 -1.72 -7.69
CA SER A 173 -6.28 -0.49 -6.89
C SER A 173 -7.34 -0.47 -5.79
N GLY A 174 -7.09 0.32 -4.76
CA GLY A 174 -8.05 0.44 -3.67
C GLY A 174 -7.42 0.94 -2.39
N THR A 175 -8.12 0.65 -1.30
CA THR A 175 -7.71 0.97 0.06
C THR A 175 -7.59 -0.30 0.87
N TYR A 176 -6.58 -0.39 1.73
CA TYR A 176 -6.37 -1.52 2.62
C TYR A 176 -6.31 -1.05 4.08
N ASP A 177 -6.76 -1.91 4.98
CA ASP A 177 -6.68 -1.72 6.43
C ASP A 177 -6.64 -3.08 7.11
N THR A 178 -5.53 -3.39 7.79
CA THR A 178 -5.29 -4.70 8.43
C THR A 178 -5.85 -4.81 9.84
N SER A 179 -6.56 -3.78 10.35
CA SER A 179 -7.24 -3.88 11.64
C SER A 179 -8.59 -4.61 11.60
N GLN A 180 -8.92 -5.28 10.49
CA GLN A 180 -10.21 -5.95 10.27
C GLN A 180 -10.19 -7.43 10.65
#